data_AF-A0A2X2BST6-F1
#
_entry.id   AF-A0A2X2BST6-F1
#
_cell.length_a   1.000
_cell.length_b   1.000
_cell.length_c   1.000
_cell.angle_alpha   90.00
_cell.angle_beta   90.00
_cell.angle_gamma   90.00
#
_symmetry.space_group_name_H-M   'P 1'
#
loop_
_entity.id
_entity.type
_entity.pdbx_description
1 polymer ?
#
loop_
_entity_poly.entity_id
_entity_poly.type
_entity_poly.pdbx_seq_one_letter_code
_entity_poly.pdbx_strand_id
1 'polypeptide(L)' 'MVDSEQHRAIIPPEGPLDNLVDDYERRLIEDALYLFAGRVSDVADYLGIPRKKLYLRMKKHELDKESYKPKV' A
#
# COMPACT_ATOMS: atom_id res chain seq x y z
N MET A 1 31.03 28.71 -0.31
CA MET A 1 29.97 29.14 -1.25
C MET A 1 28.85 28.15 -1.04
N VAL A 2 27.83 28.58 -0.30
CA VAL A 2 26.74 27.76 0.22
C VAL A 2 25.48 28.19 -0.51
N ASP A 3 25.02 27.38 -1.46
CA ASP A 3 23.67 27.46 -2.01
C ASP A 3 23.32 26.03 -2.44
N SER A 4 22.84 25.16 -1.55
CA SER A 4 21.46 25.15 -1.03
C SER A 4 20.38 25.05 -2.13
N GLU A 5 20.68 24.43 -3.28
CA GLU A 5 19.65 24.03 -4.23
C GLU A 5 19.12 22.63 -3.94
N GLN A 6 17.94 22.60 -3.31
CA GLN A 6 16.92 21.53 -3.31
C GLN A 6 16.47 21.07 -1.91
N HIS A 7 16.23 22.01 -0.99
CA HIS A 7 15.04 21.83 -0.17
C HIS A 7 13.82 22.13 -1.06
N ARG A 8 13.39 21.14 -1.86
CA ARG A 8 11.99 21.10 -2.33
C ARG A 8 11.17 21.38 -1.09
N ALA A 9 10.37 22.45 -1.10
CA ALA A 9 9.49 22.79 0.02
C ALA A 9 8.85 21.49 0.51
N ILE A 10 9.22 21.05 1.72
CA ILE A 10 8.62 19.89 2.34
C ILE A 10 7.23 20.38 2.73
N ILE A 11 6.31 20.37 1.78
CA ILE A 11 4.90 20.54 2.05
C ILE A 11 4.58 19.36 2.97
N PRO A 12 4.33 19.60 4.27
CA PRO A 12 4.04 18.51 5.16
C PRO A 12 2.79 17.79 4.61
N PRO A 13 2.79 16.46 4.55
CA PRO A 13 1.63 15.72 4.09
C PRO A 13 0.42 16.11 4.95
N GLU A 14 -0.72 16.33 4.29
CA GLU A 14 -1.92 16.83 4.96
C GLU A 14 -2.59 15.72 5.78
N GLY A 15 -2.55 15.84 7.11
CA GLY A 15 -3.30 14.99 8.03
C GLY A 15 -2.45 14.39 9.17
N PRO A 16 -3.09 13.73 10.15
CA PRO A 16 -2.40 12.99 11.21
C PRO A 16 -1.52 11.86 10.64
N LEU A 17 -0.37 11.61 11.29
CA LEU A 17 0.58 10.57 10.87
C LEU A 17 -0.08 9.20 10.69
N ASP A 18 -0.95 8.82 11.62
CA ASP A 18 -1.63 7.51 11.59
C ASP A 18 -2.47 7.34 10.32
N ASN A 19 -3.15 8.40 9.87
CA ASN A 19 -3.94 8.38 8.64
C ASN A 19 -3.05 8.24 7.40
N LEU A 20 -1.91 8.96 7.38
CA LEU A 20 -0.97 8.91 6.27
C LEU A 20 -0.34 7.53 6.12
N VAL A 21 0.03 6.91 7.25
CA VAL A 21 0.56 5.53 7.28
C VAL A 21 -0.51 4.54 6.84
N ASP A 22 -1.74 4.70 7.31
CA ASP A 22 -2.86 3.83 6.94
C ASP A 22 -3.21 3.93 5.45
N ASP A 23 -3.24 5.14 4.88
CA ASP A 23 -3.47 5.35 3.46
C ASP A 23 -2.34 4.79 2.60
N TYR A 24 -1.09 4.96 3.04
CA TYR A 24 0.05 4.38 2.35
C TYR A 24 0.01 2.85 2.39
N GLU A 25 -0.27 2.26 3.55
CA GLU A 25 -0.43 0.81 3.70
C GLU A 25 -1.55 0.28 2.78
N ARG A 26 -2.70 0.96 2.73
CA ARG A 26 -3.81 0.60 1.84
C ARG A 26 -3.37 0.60 0.38
N ARG A 27 -2.83 1.72 -0.12
CA ARG A 27 -2.40 1.85 -1.52
C ARG A 27 -1.35 0.81 -1.89
N LEU A 28 -0.38 0.56 -1.02
CA LEU A 28 0.65 -0.45 -1.25
C LEU A 28 0.05 -1.86 -1.40
N ILE A 29 -0.97 -2.20 -0.61
CA ILE A 29 -1.67 -3.48 -0.72
C ILE A 29 -2.52 -3.54 -1.99
N GLU A 30 -3.22 -2.46 -2.35
CA GLU A 30 -4.00 -2.35 -3.59
C GLU A 30 -3.13 -2.55 -4.83
N ASP A 31 -1.98 -1.86 -4.89
CA ASP A 31 -1.02 -1.96 -6.00
C ASP A 31 -0.49 -3.39 -6.15
N ALA A 32 -0.14 -4.03 -5.03
CA ALA A 32 0.32 -5.40 -5.03
C ALA A 32 -0.80 -6.38 -5.46
N LEU A 33 -2.03 -6.22 -4.94
CA LEU A 33 -3.18 -7.02 -5.36
C LEU A 33 -3.45 -6.87 -6.86
N TYR A 34 -3.32 -5.66 -7.40
CA TYR A 34 -3.45 -5.40 -8.83
C TYR A 34 -2.35 -6.08 -9.65
N LEU A 35 -1.08 -5.89 -9.27
CA LEU A 35 0.08 -6.45 -9.96
C LEU A 35 0.03 -7.99 -10.03
N PHE A 36 -0.45 -8.63 -8.98
CA PHE A 36 -0.56 -10.08 -8.89
C PHE A 36 -1.97 -10.61 -9.17
N ALA A 37 -2.86 -9.81 -9.76
CA ALA A 37 -4.21 -10.22 -10.16
C ALA A 37 -5.01 -10.92 -9.03
N GLY A 38 -4.92 -10.39 -7.81
CA GLY A 38 -5.58 -10.92 -6.61
C GLY A 38 -4.98 -12.22 -6.05
N ARG A 39 -3.82 -12.70 -6.54
CA ARG A 39 -3.15 -13.90 -6.00
C ARG A 39 -2.48 -13.60 -4.66
N VAL A 40 -3.23 -13.82 -3.58
CA VAL A 40 -2.79 -13.55 -2.19
C VAL A 40 -1.46 -14.24 -1.80
N SER A 41 -1.12 -15.38 -2.39
CA SER A 41 0.19 -16.03 -2.15
C SER A 41 1.32 -15.09 -2.56
N ASP A 42 1.34 -14.72 -3.84
CA ASP A 42 2.37 -13.90 -4.46
C ASP A 42 2.44 -12.51 -3.82
N VAL A 43 1.28 -11.93 -3.47
CA VAL A 43 1.20 -10.64 -2.78
C VAL A 43 1.85 -10.71 -1.39
N ALA A 44 1.57 -11.77 -0.63
CA ALA A 44 2.13 -11.95 0.70
C ALA A 44 3.65 -12.14 0.63
N ASP A 45 4.12 -12.92 -0.33
CA ASP A 45 5.54 -13.16 -0.57
C ASP A 45 6.25 -11.87 -1.02
N TYR A 46 5.63 -11.11 -1.93
CA TYR A 46 6.16 -9.82 -2.41
C TYR A 46 6.27 -8.78 -1.29
N LEU A 47 5.25 -8.67 -0.44
CA LEU A 47 5.25 -7.75 0.71
C LEU A 47 6.09 -8.26 1.88
N GLY A 48 6.62 -9.49 1.81
CA GLY A 48 7.42 -10.10 2.88
C GLY A 48 6.66 -10.32 4.18
N ILE A 49 5.35 -10.58 4.10
CA ILE A 49 4.50 -10.80 5.29
C ILE A 49 3.73 -12.12 5.20
N PRO A 50 3.43 -12.77 6.35
CA PRO A 50 2.57 -13.96 6.34
C PRO A 50 1.17 -13.65 5.78
N ARG A 51 0.61 -14.59 5.01
CA ARG A 51 -0.74 -14.46 4.39
C ARG A 51 -1.83 -14.06 5.39
N LYS A 52 -1.81 -14.62 6.60
CA LYS A 52 -2.77 -14.28 7.66
C LYS A 52 -2.69 -12.79 8.03
N LYS A 53 -1.47 -12.23 8.10
CA LYS A 53 -1.25 -10.80 8.37
C LYS A 53 -1.78 -9.96 7.23
N LEU A 54 -1.52 -10.36 5.97
CA LEU A 54 -2.09 -9.70 4.80
C LEU A 54 -3.63 -9.68 4.83
N TYR A 55 -4.29 -10.81 5.13
CA TYR A 55 -5.76 -10.84 5.26
C TYR A 55 -6.30 -9.90 6.35
N LEU A 56 -5.59 -9.75 7.47
CA LEU A 56 -5.99 -8.78 8.51
C LEU A 56 -5.87 -7.34 8.03
N ARG A 57 -4.81 -7.02 7.27
CA ARG A 57 -4.64 -5.69 6.67
C ARG A 57 -5.70 -5.43 5.59
N MET A 58 -5.96 -6.40 4.72
CA MET A 58 -7.04 -6.30 3.73
C MET A 58 -8.39 -6.10 4.40
N LYS A 59 -8.68 -6.83 5.49
CA LYS A 59 -9.93 -6.65 6.24
C LYS A 59 -10.03 -5.25 6.87
N LYS A 60 -8.93 -4.73 7.42
CA LYS A 60 -8.89 -3.36 7.97
C LYS A 60 -9.26 -2.31 6.92
N HIS A 61 -8.78 -2.49 5.70
CA HIS A 61 -8.95 -1.57 4.57
C HIS A 61 -10.10 -1.96 3.62
N GLU A 62 -10.95 -2.91 4.01
CA GLU A 62 -12.10 -3.40 3.24
C GLU A 62 -11.75 -3.86 1.80
N LEU A 63 -10.56 -4.42 1.62
CA LEU A 63 -10.06 -4.90 0.32
C LEU A 63 -10.48 -6.35 0.07
N ASP A 64 -11.08 -6.61 -1.09
CA ASP A 64 -11.36 -7.96 -1.59
C ASP A 64 -10.44 -8.32 -2.75
N LYS A 65 -9.75 -9.46 -2.65
CA LYS A 65 -8.88 -9.98 -3.71
C LYS A 65 -9.63 -10.25 -5.02
N GLU A 66 -10.91 -10.60 -4.94
CA GLU A 66 -11.71 -10.92 -6.13
C GLU A 66 -11.92 -9.69 -7.01
N SER A 67 -11.90 -8.48 -6.43
CA SER A 67 -11.97 -7.21 -7.17
C SER A 67 -10.78 -6.98 -8.09
N TYR A 68 -9.65 -7.65 -7.86
CA TYR A 68 -8.41 -7.50 -8.63
C TYR A 68 -8.17 -8.65 -9.62
N LYS A 69 -9.07 -9.62 -9.68
CA LYS A 69 -9.00 -10.67 -10.70
C LYS A 69 -9.46 -10.12 -12.05
N PRO A 70 -8.82 -10.52 -13.16
CA PRO A 70 -9.33 -10.25 -14.50
C PRO A 70 -10.76 -10.77 -14.62
N LYS A 71 -11.69 -9.91 -15.04
CA LYS A 71 -13.03 -10.33 -15.42
C LYS A 71 -12.91 -10.97 -16.80
N VAL A 72 -12.91 -12.31 -16.82
CA VAL A 72 -13.05 -13.12 -18.04
C VAL A 72 -14.49 -13.11 -18.54
#